data_AF-A0A4V2V4E8-F1
#
_entry.id   AF-A0A4V2V4E8-F1
#
_cell.length_a   1.000
_cell.length_b   1.000
_cell.length_c   1.000
_cell.angle_alpha   90.00
_cell.angle_beta   90.00
_cell.angle_gamma   90.00
#
_symmetry.space_group_name_H-M   'P 1'
#
loop_
_entity.id
_entity.type
_entity.pdbx_description
1 polymer ?
#
loop_
_entity_poly.entity_id
_entity_poly.type
_entity_poly.pdbx_seq_one_letter_code
_entity_poly.pdbx_strand_id
1 'polypeptide(L)'
;MLIIHHLIATIKIPLYNALLSQILIYKVIIVKLLFSLSLTTAILSGLWAWVADVFGLISWAGFLGCTAYFAYPKDGVKGLLVTALTALSGVVWGLVIIHSDKLTHDLPNFTGYFVTTFIAFVMCFQAQKSWLAYIPGTFIGACATFAAQGNWQLTIPSLIVGVLFGYAMKQSGLWLVKKLDRTF
;
A
#
# COMPACT_ATOMS: atom_id res chain seq x y z
N MET A 1 8.87 57.41 12.34
CA MET A 1 7.77 56.60 11.74
C MET A 1 8.09 56.12 10.32
N LEU A 2 8.62 56.96 9.41
CA LEU A 2 8.98 56.57 8.04
C LEU A 2 10.05 55.47 7.93
N ILE A 3 11.10 55.51 8.76
CA ILE A 3 12.23 54.57 8.70
C ILE A 3 11.78 53.13 9.01
N ILE A 4 10.91 52.96 10.01
CA ILE A 4 10.37 51.65 10.40
C ILE A 4 9.50 51.07 9.28
N HIS A 5 8.67 51.90 8.63
CA HIS A 5 7.82 51.47 7.53
C HIS A 5 8.62 51.03 6.30
N HIS A 6 9.72 51.73 6.01
CA HIS A 6 10.62 51.38 4.92
C HIS A 6 11.44 50.10 5.23
N LEU A 7 11.86 49.91 6.49
CA LEU A 7 12.57 48.71 6.94
C LEU A 7 11.68 47.46 6.89
N ILE A 8 10.41 47.60 7.25
CA ILE A 8 9.42 46.53 7.15
C ILE A 8 9.18 46.16 5.68
N ALA A 9 9.06 47.14 4.78
CA ALA A 9 8.89 46.89 3.35
C ALA A 9 10.10 46.19 2.73
N THR A 10 11.33 46.59 3.07
CA THR A 10 12.56 45.99 2.53
C THR A 10 12.81 44.56 3.00
N ILE A 11 12.28 44.15 4.16
CA ILE A 11 12.42 42.77 4.67
C ILE A 11 11.24 41.87 4.25
N LYS A 12 10.02 42.41 4.24
CA LYS A 12 8.80 41.63 4.02
C LYS A 12 8.64 41.17 2.56
N ILE A 13 9.08 41.99 1.60
CA ILE A 13 9.03 41.67 0.16
C ILE A 13 9.98 40.51 -0.20
N PRO A 14 11.28 40.50 0.16
CA PRO A 14 12.15 39.37 -0.13
C PRO A 14 11.76 38.10 0.65
N LEU A 15 11.26 38.22 1.89
CA LEU A 15 10.75 37.06 2.64
C LEU A 15 9.52 36.44 1.96
N TYR A 16 8.58 37.28 1.50
CA TYR A 16 7.41 36.84 0.74
C TYR A 16 7.82 36.14 -0.56
N ASN A 17 8.75 36.72 -1.32
CA ASN A 17 9.24 36.12 -2.57
C ASN A 17 9.97 34.79 -2.33
N ALA A 18 10.73 34.67 -1.24
CA ALA A 18 11.39 33.42 -0.85
C ALA A 18 10.38 32.32 -0.48
N LEU A 19 9.36 32.65 0.32
CA LEU A 19 8.25 31.75 0.66
C LEU A 19 7.47 31.33 -0.59
N LEU A 20 7.13 32.28 -1.47
CA LEU A 20 6.42 32.00 -2.71
C LEU A 20 7.24 31.08 -3.64
N SER A 21 8.54 31.34 -3.76
CA SER A 21 9.47 30.49 -4.51
C SER A 21 9.53 29.07 -3.93
N GLN A 22 9.64 28.92 -2.61
CA GLN A 22 9.60 27.59 -1.98
C GLN A 22 8.28 26.86 -2.25
N ILE A 23 7.14 27.53 -2.10
CA ILE A 23 5.82 26.94 -2.38
C ILE A 23 5.72 26.48 -3.84
N LEU A 24 6.20 27.28 -4.79
CA LEU A 24 6.22 26.92 -6.20
C LEU A 24 7.12 25.71 -6.46
N ILE A 25 8.30 25.65 -5.86
CA ILE A 25 9.22 24.51 -5.96
C ILE A 25 8.58 23.24 -5.40
N TYR A 26 7.99 23.30 -4.21
CA TYR A 26 7.27 22.15 -3.63
C TYR A 26 6.12 21.69 -4.52
N LYS A 27 5.35 22.62 -5.09
CA LYS A 27 4.26 22.29 -6.02
C LYS A 27 4.77 21.59 -7.27
N VAL A 28 5.87 22.06 -7.87
CA VAL A 28 6.49 21.43 -9.04
C VAL A 28 6.98 20.02 -8.71
N ILE A 29 7.68 19.83 -7.58
CA ILE A 29 8.18 18.52 -7.14
C ILE A 29 7.01 17.54 -6.93
N ILE A 30 5.95 17.96 -6.25
CA ILE A 30 4.76 17.12 -6.01
C ILE A 30 4.10 16.74 -7.34
N VAL A 31 3.92 17.67 -8.27
CA VAL A 31 3.30 17.39 -9.57
C VAL A 31 4.14 16.38 -10.37
N LYS A 32 5.47 16.54 -10.40
CA LYS A 32 6.37 15.57 -11.07
C LYS A 32 6.27 14.18 -10.45
N LEU A 33 6.24 14.11 -9.11
CA LEU A 33 6.11 12.86 -8.37
C LEU A 33 4.80 12.15 -8.67
N LEU A 34 3.68 12.87 -8.54
CA LEU A 34 2.34 12.32 -8.77
C LEU A 34 2.16 11.89 -10.22
N PHE A 35 2.62 12.68 -11.18
CA PHE A 35 2.56 12.32 -12.60
C PHE A 35 3.35 11.05 -12.91
N SER A 36 4.58 10.96 -12.40
CA SER A 36 5.44 9.80 -12.66
C SER A 36 4.91 8.53 -12.02
N LEU A 37 4.42 8.62 -10.78
CA LEU A 37 3.80 7.49 -10.08
C LEU A 37 2.48 7.08 -10.73
N SER A 38 1.61 8.03 -11.11
CA SER A 38 0.32 7.71 -11.73
C SER A 38 0.50 7.08 -13.10
N LEU A 39 1.42 7.59 -13.92
CA LEU A 39 1.71 7.05 -15.26
C LEU A 39 2.20 5.59 -15.18
N THR A 40 3.19 5.33 -14.34
CA THR A 40 3.74 3.98 -14.17
C THR A 40 2.74 3.02 -13.54
N THR A 41 1.97 3.50 -12.56
CA THR A 41 0.88 2.72 -11.93
C THR A 41 -0.19 2.35 -12.97
N ALA A 42 -0.60 3.28 -13.83
CA ALA A 42 -1.61 3.02 -14.86
C ALA A 42 -1.16 1.95 -15.86
N ILE A 43 0.06 2.09 -16.41
CA ILE A 43 0.61 1.16 -17.40
C ILE A 43 0.74 -0.25 -16.80
N LEU A 44 1.36 -0.35 -15.63
CA LEU A 44 1.58 -1.65 -14.98
C LEU A 44 0.29 -2.25 -14.42
N SER A 45 -0.73 -1.44 -14.12
CA SER A 45 -2.04 -1.94 -13.71
C SER A 45 -2.78 -2.58 -14.88
N GLY A 46 -2.70 -1.97 -16.08
CA GLY A 46 -3.20 -2.58 -17.30
C GLY A 46 -2.49 -3.90 -17.62
N LEU A 47 -1.16 -3.93 -17.47
CA LEU A 47 -0.36 -5.15 -17.64
C LEU A 47 -0.74 -6.22 -16.61
N TRP A 48 -0.93 -5.85 -15.33
CA TRP A 48 -1.38 -6.77 -14.29
C TRP A 48 -2.75 -7.37 -14.63
N ALA A 49 -3.72 -6.56 -15.06
CA ALA A 49 -5.04 -7.05 -15.41
C ALA A 49 -4.98 -8.10 -16.53
N TRP A 50 -4.15 -7.87 -17.56
CA TRP A 50 -3.90 -8.83 -18.62
C TRP A 50 -3.21 -10.11 -18.13
N VAL A 51 -2.17 -9.98 -17.28
CA VAL A 51 -1.50 -11.14 -16.66
C VAL A 51 -2.49 -11.94 -15.83
N ALA A 52 -3.33 -11.30 -15.03
CA ALA A 52 -4.30 -11.99 -14.20
C ALA A 52 -5.31 -12.79 -15.05
N ASP A 53 -5.76 -12.23 -16.17
CA ASP A 53 -6.66 -12.89 -17.11
C ASP A 53 -6.01 -14.13 -17.75
N VAL A 54 -4.81 -13.99 -18.30
CA VAL A 54 -4.09 -15.08 -18.99
C VAL A 54 -3.76 -16.24 -18.06
N PHE A 55 -3.41 -15.96 -16.80
CA PHE A 55 -3.01 -16.98 -15.83
C PHE A 55 -4.16 -17.45 -14.92
N GLY A 56 -5.39 -16.95 -15.11
CA GLY A 56 -6.55 -17.30 -14.28
C GLY A 56 -6.42 -16.86 -12.81
N LEU A 57 -5.68 -15.79 -12.55
CA LEU A 57 -5.49 -15.22 -11.21
C LEU A 57 -6.64 -14.30 -10.82
N ILE A 58 -6.81 -14.07 -9.51
CA ILE A 58 -7.80 -13.14 -8.98
C ILE A 58 -7.24 -11.72 -9.13
N SER A 59 -7.64 -11.02 -10.19
CA SER A 59 -7.16 -9.66 -10.51
C SER A 59 -7.28 -8.69 -9.32
N TRP A 60 -8.42 -8.71 -8.62
CA TRP A 60 -8.66 -7.88 -7.44
C TRP A 60 -7.75 -8.23 -6.25
N ALA A 61 -7.42 -9.51 -6.05
CA ALA A 61 -6.47 -9.90 -5.01
C ALA A 61 -5.07 -9.38 -5.32
N GLY A 62 -4.66 -9.35 -6.58
CA GLY A 62 -3.40 -8.69 -6.94
C GLY A 62 -3.43 -7.18 -6.77
N PHE A 63 -4.54 -6.51 -7.09
CA PHE A 63 -4.68 -5.07 -6.79
C PHE A 63 -4.61 -4.77 -5.28
N LEU A 64 -5.18 -5.66 -4.44
CA LEU A 64 -5.00 -5.60 -3.00
C LEU A 64 -3.52 -5.77 -2.60
N GLY A 65 -2.79 -6.68 -3.25
CA GLY A 65 -1.35 -6.82 -3.10
C GLY A 65 -0.57 -5.56 -3.49
N CYS A 66 -0.88 -4.94 -4.64
CA CYS A 66 -0.31 -3.66 -5.05
C CYS A 66 -0.54 -2.60 -3.98
N THR A 67 -1.79 -2.47 -3.53
CA THR A 67 -2.22 -1.50 -2.51
C THR A 67 -1.49 -1.72 -1.19
N ALA A 68 -1.34 -2.98 -0.76
CA ALA A 68 -0.62 -3.32 0.45
C ALA A 68 0.83 -2.80 0.41
N TYR A 69 1.51 -2.95 -0.74
CA TYR A 69 2.87 -2.44 -0.90
C TYR A 69 2.94 -0.91 -0.94
N PHE A 70 2.01 -0.25 -1.65
CA PHE A 70 1.94 1.21 -1.71
C PHE A 70 1.72 1.84 -0.33
N ALA A 71 0.92 1.20 0.52
CA ALA A 71 0.61 1.66 1.86
C ALA A 71 1.71 1.36 2.90
N TYR A 72 2.71 0.51 2.59
CA TYR A 72 3.83 0.28 3.49
C TYR A 72 4.84 1.44 3.44
N PRO A 73 5.25 2.02 4.59
CA PRO A 73 6.06 3.25 4.62
C PRO A 73 7.52 3.05 4.21
N LYS A 74 8.04 1.82 4.16
CA LYS A 74 9.43 1.57 3.78
C LYS A 74 9.51 1.06 2.34
N ASP A 75 10.35 1.71 1.56
CA ASP A 75 10.64 1.32 0.18
C ASP A 75 11.65 0.18 0.08
N GLY A 76 11.73 -0.40 -1.12
CA GLY A 76 12.74 -1.36 -1.50
C GLY A 76 12.36 -2.80 -1.18
N VAL A 77 13.33 -3.69 -1.38
CA VAL A 77 13.14 -5.15 -1.23
C VAL A 77 12.73 -5.54 0.20
N LYS A 78 13.23 -4.81 1.21
CA LYS A 78 12.80 -5.04 2.60
C LYS A 78 11.30 -4.78 2.79
N GLY A 79 10.78 -3.69 2.19
CA GLY A 79 9.36 -3.39 2.22
C GLY A 79 8.52 -4.41 1.46
N LEU A 80 9.04 -4.90 0.33
CA LEU A 80 8.41 -5.93 -0.47
C LEU A 80 8.23 -7.21 0.34
N LEU A 81 9.30 -7.68 0.99
CA LEU A 81 9.29 -8.89 1.80
C LEU A 81 8.34 -8.76 3.01
N VAL A 82 8.39 -7.66 3.75
CA VAL A 82 7.49 -7.45 4.90
C VAL A 82 6.02 -7.41 4.44
N THR A 83 5.74 -6.73 3.32
CA THR A 83 4.39 -6.67 2.75
C THR A 83 3.89 -8.06 2.34
N ALA A 84 4.72 -8.82 1.62
CA ALA A 84 4.36 -10.17 1.18
C ALA A 84 4.13 -11.09 2.39
N LEU A 85 5.04 -11.12 3.36
CA LEU A 85 4.92 -11.97 4.54
C LEU A 85 3.70 -11.62 5.39
N THR A 86 3.41 -10.34 5.59
CA THR A 86 2.19 -9.92 6.31
C THR A 86 0.92 -10.29 5.56
N ALA A 87 0.85 -10.02 4.25
CA ALA A 87 -0.29 -10.43 3.43
C ALA A 87 -0.51 -11.96 3.48
N LEU A 88 0.56 -12.75 3.37
CA LEU A 88 0.46 -14.22 3.46
C LEU A 88 0.04 -14.69 4.86
N SER A 89 0.55 -14.07 5.93
CA SER A 89 0.06 -14.36 7.28
C SER A 89 -1.43 -14.05 7.42
N GLY A 90 -1.90 -12.98 6.76
CA GLY A 90 -3.31 -12.62 6.67
C GLY A 90 -4.15 -13.72 6.00
N VAL A 91 -3.65 -14.31 4.92
CA VAL A 91 -4.31 -15.46 4.26
C VAL A 91 -4.48 -16.61 5.23
N VAL A 92 -3.44 -16.95 5.99
CA VAL A 92 -3.51 -18.01 7.00
C VAL A 92 -4.61 -17.72 8.03
N TRP A 93 -4.65 -16.51 8.59
CA TRP A 93 -5.69 -16.15 9.56
C TRP A 93 -7.10 -16.09 8.97
N GLY A 94 -7.23 -15.65 7.71
CA GLY A 94 -8.49 -15.69 6.99
C GLY A 94 -8.99 -17.11 6.78
N LEU A 95 -8.10 -18.06 6.45
CA LEU A 95 -8.44 -19.46 6.35
C LEU A 95 -8.83 -20.06 7.70
N VAL A 96 -8.15 -19.69 8.80
CA VAL A 96 -8.53 -20.13 10.15
C VAL A 96 -9.96 -19.71 10.47
N ILE A 97 -10.34 -18.46 10.18
CA ILE A 97 -11.70 -17.96 10.40
C ILE A 97 -12.72 -18.76 9.55
N ILE A 98 -12.46 -18.94 8.25
CA ILE A 98 -13.37 -19.70 7.37
C ILE A 98 -13.52 -21.16 7.83
N HIS A 99 -12.43 -21.81 8.25
CA HIS A 99 -12.49 -23.19 8.72
C HIS A 99 -13.17 -23.31 10.08
N SER A 100 -12.96 -22.34 10.97
CA SER A 100 -13.67 -22.30 12.26
C SER A 100 -15.17 -22.15 12.06
N ASP A 101 -15.60 -21.30 11.12
CA ASP A 101 -17.01 -21.07 10.81
C ASP A 101 -17.69 -22.36 10.33
N LYS A 102 -17.02 -23.14 9.48
CA LYS A 102 -17.50 -24.47 9.04
C LYS A 102 -17.65 -25.47 10.19
N LEU A 103 -16.76 -25.44 11.17
CA LEU A 103 -16.79 -26.35 12.32
C LEU A 103 -17.84 -25.95 13.36
N THR A 104 -18.14 -24.66 13.45
CA THR A 104 -19.09 -24.10 14.43
C THR A 104 -20.46 -23.79 13.83
N HIS A 105 -20.77 -24.31 12.64
CA HIS A 105 -22.01 -23.99 11.92
C HIS A 105 -23.28 -24.37 12.71
N ASP A 106 -23.19 -25.41 13.55
CA ASP A 106 -24.30 -25.87 14.40
C ASP A 106 -24.39 -25.14 15.75
N LEU A 107 -23.44 -24.24 16.04
CA LEU A 107 -23.40 -23.45 17.28
C LEU A 107 -24.09 -22.09 17.13
N PRO A 108 -24.49 -21.44 18.24
CA PRO A 108 -25.09 -20.11 18.18
C PRO A 108 -24.18 -19.08 17.50
N ASN A 109 -24.79 -18.15 16.75
CA ASN A 109 -24.12 -17.09 15.97
C ASN A 109 -23.04 -16.30 16.73
N PHE A 110 -23.13 -16.18 18.06
CA PHE A 110 -22.14 -15.49 18.88
C PHE A 110 -20.74 -16.11 18.82
N THR A 111 -20.64 -17.42 18.53
CA THR A 111 -19.36 -18.15 18.46
C THR A 111 -18.44 -17.56 17.40
N GLY A 112 -18.97 -17.21 16.22
CA GLY A 112 -18.19 -16.60 15.13
C GLY A 112 -17.64 -15.21 15.49
N TYR A 113 -18.37 -14.42 16.28
CA TYR A 113 -17.91 -13.10 16.74
C TYR A 113 -16.74 -13.20 17.72
N PHE A 114 -16.77 -14.19 18.62
CA PHE A 114 -15.66 -14.46 19.54
C PHE A 114 -14.42 -14.91 18.77
N VAL A 115 -14.56 -15.82 17.81
CA VAL A 115 -13.43 -16.27 16.99
C VAL A 115 -12.84 -15.11 16.19
N THR A 116 -13.68 -14.31 15.53
CA THR A 116 -13.20 -13.14 14.76
C THR A 116 -12.45 -12.16 15.65
N THR A 117 -12.96 -11.88 16.86
CA THR A 117 -12.32 -10.98 17.84
C THR A 117 -10.97 -11.53 18.30
N PHE A 118 -10.91 -12.83 18.60
CA PHE A 118 -9.67 -13.49 19.00
C PHE A 118 -8.63 -13.48 17.88
N ILE A 119 -9.01 -13.85 16.66
CA ILE A 119 -8.08 -13.86 15.52
C ILE A 119 -7.62 -12.45 15.16
N ALA A 120 -8.51 -11.45 15.21
CA ALA A 120 -8.13 -10.04 15.01
C ALA A 120 -7.10 -9.58 16.06
N PHE A 121 -7.26 -9.97 17.33
CA PHE A 121 -6.26 -9.73 18.37
C PHE A 121 -4.91 -10.37 18.01
N VAL A 122 -4.90 -11.63 17.57
CA VAL A 122 -3.67 -12.33 17.17
C VAL A 122 -3.01 -11.68 15.95
N MET A 123 -3.78 -11.25 14.94
CA MET A 123 -3.30 -10.54 13.76
C MET A 123 -2.60 -9.21 14.12
N CYS A 124 -3.06 -8.53 15.17
CA CYS A 124 -2.39 -7.35 15.70
C CYS A 124 -1.17 -7.72 16.55
N PHE A 125 -1.29 -8.73 17.42
CA PHE A 125 -0.22 -9.14 18.33
C PHE A 125 1.02 -9.70 17.61
N GLN A 126 0.85 -10.41 16.49
CA GLN A 126 1.99 -10.93 15.71
C GLN A 126 2.93 -9.83 15.20
N ALA A 127 2.47 -8.59 15.10
CA ALA A 127 3.26 -7.46 14.63
C ALA A 127 4.43 -7.09 15.54
N GLN A 128 4.50 -7.67 16.75
CA GLN A 128 5.72 -7.63 17.57
C GLN A 128 6.96 -8.15 16.85
N LYS A 129 6.80 -9.05 15.88
CA LYS A 129 7.90 -9.55 15.07
C LYS A 129 8.12 -8.62 13.88
N SER A 130 9.37 -8.17 13.68
CA SER A 130 9.73 -7.15 12.67
C SER A 130 9.34 -7.50 11.22
N TRP A 131 9.41 -8.79 10.86
CA TRP A 131 8.97 -9.32 9.55
C TRP A 131 7.45 -9.30 9.32
N LEU A 132 6.65 -9.16 10.39
CA LEU A 132 5.19 -9.13 10.38
C LEU A 132 4.63 -7.81 10.93
N ALA A 133 5.47 -6.79 11.07
CA ALA A 133 5.12 -5.53 11.73
C ALA A 133 4.08 -4.68 10.98
N TYR A 134 3.69 -5.07 9.76
CA TYR A 134 2.72 -4.37 8.95
C TYR A 134 1.30 -4.92 9.13
N ILE A 135 0.64 -4.50 10.21
CA ILE A 135 -0.73 -4.93 10.58
C ILE A 135 -1.73 -4.76 9.41
N PRO A 136 -1.79 -3.62 8.70
CA PRO A 136 -2.70 -3.48 7.56
C PRO A 136 -2.49 -4.54 6.47
N GLY A 137 -1.24 -4.95 6.21
CA GLY A 137 -0.94 -6.03 5.26
C GLY A 137 -1.60 -7.35 5.66
N THR A 138 -1.58 -7.70 6.95
CA THR A 138 -2.26 -8.88 7.49
C THR A 138 -3.77 -8.81 7.28
N PHE A 139 -4.40 -7.66 7.52
CA PHE A 139 -5.84 -7.50 7.26
C PHE A 139 -6.19 -7.58 5.77
N ILE A 140 -5.37 -6.98 4.90
CA ILE A 140 -5.56 -7.07 3.45
C ILE A 140 -5.53 -8.53 2.97
N GLY A 141 -4.58 -9.33 3.45
CA GLY A 141 -4.50 -10.75 3.12
C GLY A 141 -5.70 -11.56 3.60
N ALA A 142 -6.18 -11.30 4.81
CA ALA A 142 -7.39 -11.93 5.34
C ALA A 142 -8.63 -11.55 4.52
N CYS A 143 -8.82 -10.26 4.23
CA CYS A 143 -9.91 -9.76 3.40
C CYS A 143 -9.87 -10.32 1.98
N ALA A 144 -8.70 -10.43 1.35
CA ALA A 144 -8.55 -11.07 0.05
C ALA A 144 -8.97 -12.54 0.07
N THR A 145 -8.72 -13.24 1.18
CA THR A 145 -9.11 -14.63 1.37
C THR A 145 -10.63 -14.78 1.56
N PHE A 146 -11.25 -13.87 2.32
CA PHE A 146 -12.71 -13.83 2.46
C PHE A 146 -13.40 -13.54 1.12
N ALA A 147 -12.90 -12.56 0.37
CA ALA A 147 -13.42 -12.22 -0.95
C ALA A 147 -13.29 -13.38 -1.95
N ALA A 148 -12.24 -14.20 -1.82
CA ALA A 148 -12.02 -15.40 -2.61
C ALA A 148 -12.73 -16.66 -2.05
N GLN A 149 -13.59 -16.51 -1.04
CA GLN A 149 -14.31 -17.61 -0.38
C GLN A 149 -13.38 -18.74 0.12
N GLY A 150 -12.16 -18.38 0.53
CA GLY A 150 -11.16 -19.33 1.01
C GLY A 150 -10.37 -20.08 -0.07
N ASN A 151 -10.49 -19.69 -1.35
CA ASN A 151 -9.66 -20.23 -2.44
C ASN A 151 -8.21 -19.71 -2.36
N TRP A 152 -7.47 -20.22 -1.39
CA TRP A 152 -6.10 -19.81 -1.11
C TRP A 152 -5.13 -20.13 -2.25
N GLN A 153 -5.41 -21.18 -3.04
CA GLN A 153 -4.58 -21.58 -4.18
C GLN A 153 -4.48 -20.48 -5.23
N LEU A 154 -5.55 -19.69 -5.41
CA LEU A 154 -5.52 -18.51 -6.29
C LEU A 154 -5.20 -17.23 -5.54
N THR A 155 -5.66 -17.05 -4.29
CA THR A 155 -5.42 -15.83 -3.51
C THR A 155 -3.93 -15.60 -3.24
N ILE A 156 -3.19 -16.63 -2.85
CA ILE A 156 -1.74 -16.54 -2.55
C ILE A 156 -0.94 -16.06 -3.76
N PRO A 157 -0.97 -16.75 -4.93
CA PRO A 157 -0.20 -16.29 -6.08
C PRO A 157 -0.68 -14.93 -6.58
N SER A 158 -1.98 -14.64 -6.54
CA SER A 158 -2.50 -13.32 -6.94
C SER A 158 -1.95 -12.20 -6.06
N LEU A 159 -1.95 -12.38 -4.73
CA LEU A 159 -1.39 -11.41 -3.79
C LEU A 159 0.12 -11.23 -3.99
N ILE A 160 0.87 -12.32 -4.14
CA ILE A 160 2.33 -12.26 -4.32
C ILE A 160 2.68 -11.49 -5.60
N VAL A 161 2.05 -11.85 -6.72
CA VAL A 161 2.31 -11.17 -7.99
C VAL A 161 1.85 -9.71 -7.92
N GLY A 162 0.69 -9.44 -7.29
CA GLY A 162 0.25 -8.08 -7.00
C GLY A 162 1.26 -7.26 -6.21
N VAL A 163 1.82 -7.80 -5.13
CA VAL A 163 2.86 -7.14 -4.33
C VAL A 163 4.12 -6.85 -5.18
N LEU A 164 4.52 -7.76 -6.07
CA LEU A 164 5.62 -7.54 -7.03
C LEU A 164 5.30 -6.42 -8.03
N PHE A 165 4.08 -6.37 -8.56
CA PHE A 165 3.64 -5.30 -9.45
C PHE A 165 3.59 -3.95 -8.72
N GLY A 166 3.08 -3.91 -7.48
CA GLY A 166 3.11 -2.70 -6.65
C GLY A 166 4.52 -2.18 -6.41
N TYR A 167 5.48 -3.08 -6.19
CA TYR A 167 6.90 -2.73 -6.12
C TYR A 167 7.41 -2.14 -7.44
N ALA A 168 7.13 -2.80 -8.57
CA ALA A 168 7.55 -2.33 -9.89
C ALA A 168 6.96 -0.95 -10.22
N MET A 169 5.68 -0.72 -9.89
CA MET A 169 4.98 0.57 -10.05
C MET A 169 5.71 1.68 -9.29
N LYS A 170 5.92 1.48 -7.98
CA LYS A 170 6.56 2.50 -7.15
C LYS A 170 8.01 2.76 -7.56
N GLN A 171 8.80 1.72 -7.84
CA GLN A 171 10.21 1.87 -8.20
C GLN A 171 10.40 2.55 -9.56
N SER A 172 9.61 2.15 -10.58
CA SER A 172 9.67 2.78 -11.89
C SER A 172 9.21 4.24 -11.85
N GLY A 173 8.17 4.56 -11.07
CA GLY A 173 7.73 5.94 -10.89
C GLY A 173 8.78 6.81 -10.20
N LEU A 174 9.40 6.33 -9.11
CA LEU A 174 10.49 7.03 -8.43
C LEU A 174 11.73 7.19 -9.32
N TRP A 175 12.02 6.19 -10.16
CA TRP A 175 13.08 6.27 -11.15
C TRP A 175 12.81 7.35 -12.21
N LEU A 176 11.57 7.44 -12.68
CA LEU A 176 11.16 8.44 -13.69
C LEU A 176 11.27 9.87 -13.13
N VAL A 177 10.89 10.10 -11.87
CA VAL A 177 11.07 11.41 -11.20
C VAL A 177 12.55 11.81 -11.19
N LYS A 178 13.43 10.90 -10.76
CA LYS A 178 14.88 11.15 -10.73
C LYS A 178 15.44 11.48 -12.11
N LYS A 179 14.85 10.94 -13.18
CA LYS A 179 15.26 11.26 -14.54
C LYS A 179 14.76 12.63 -14.96
N LEU A 180 13.52 12.99 -14.63
CA LEU A 180 12.91 14.28 -14.95
C LEU A 180 13.53 15.46 -14.17
N ASP A 181 14.12 15.20 -13.00
CA ASP A 181 14.86 16.21 -12.23
C ASP A 181 16.30 16.43 -12.71
N ARG A 182 16.86 15.51 -13.52
CA ARG A 182 18.19 15.67 -14.12
C ARG A 182 18.20 16.45 -15.44
N THR A 183 17.03 16.75 -16.00
CA THR A 183 16.88 17.37 -17.32
C THR A 183 16.71 18.89 -17.26
N PHE A 184 16.83 19.49 -16.07
CA PHE A 184 16.81 20.93 -15.80
C PHE A 184 18.02 21.30 -14.96
#